data_AF-A0A7C9AYW3-F1
#
_entry.id   AF-A0A7C9AYW3-F1
#
_cell.length_a   1.000
_cell.length_b   1.000
_cell.length_c   1.000
_cell.angle_alpha   90.00
_cell.angle_beta   90.00
_cell.angle_gamma   90.00
#
_symmetry.space_group_name_H-M   'P 1'
#
loop_
_entity.id
_entity.type
_entity.pdbx_description
1 polymer ?
#
loop_
_entity_poly.entity_id
_entity_poly.type
_entity_poly.pdbx_seq_one_letter_code
_entity_poly.pdbx_strand_id
1 'polypeptide(L)'
;REAPQLAKNKKLMDKLVREPNEGNAWHADHKVAVYLGGGECKVENMRTLCVVCHAEVTAAQTTERALARKLLRKAMSNIRRNSKRPAKNTDKGIPAIEETPEDDELLVNVPGSVYSEPKQDDSGQKEPT
;
A
#
# COMPACT_ATOMS: atom_id res chain seq x y z
N ARG A 1 16.57 27.86 -5.11
CA ARG A 1 15.23 27.27 -5.31
C ARG A 1 15.14 26.94 -6.79
N GLU A 2 15.01 25.66 -7.15
CA GLU A 2 14.83 25.25 -8.54
C GLU A 2 13.35 25.45 -8.93
N ALA A 3 13.09 25.86 -10.17
CA ALA A 3 11.73 26.04 -10.64
C ALA A 3 11.04 24.67 -10.81
N PRO A 4 9.72 24.56 -10.52
CA PRO A 4 8.98 23.32 -10.75
C PRO A 4 8.98 22.96 -12.24
N GLN A 5 9.30 21.71 -12.56
CA GLN A 5 9.52 21.24 -13.93
C GLN A 5 8.19 20.88 -14.62
N LEU A 6 7.21 21.79 -14.61
CA LEU A 6 5.86 21.58 -15.15
C LEU A 6 5.85 21.17 -16.63
N ALA A 7 6.80 21.67 -17.41
CA ALA A 7 6.91 21.39 -18.85
C ALA A 7 7.22 19.93 -19.18
N LYS A 8 7.66 19.11 -18.21
CA LYS A 8 7.93 17.68 -18.43
C LYS A 8 6.70 16.89 -18.86
N ASN A 9 5.52 17.28 -18.38
CA ASN A 9 4.28 16.60 -18.70
C ASN A 9 3.33 17.56 -19.39
N LYS A 10 3.40 17.57 -20.73
CA LYS A 10 2.61 18.45 -21.59
C LYS A 10 1.11 18.36 -21.30
N LYS A 11 0.57 17.16 -21.04
CA LYS A 11 -0.86 16.98 -20.75
C LYS A 11 -1.29 17.71 -19.48
N LEU A 12 -0.50 17.58 -18.40
CA LEU A 12 -0.81 18.24 -17.13
C LEU A 12 -0.59 19.75 -17.23
N MET A 13 0.44 20.20 -17.95
CA MET A 13 0.68 21.60 -18.23
C MET A 13 -0.46 22.22 -19.04
N ASP A 14 -0.87 21.59 -20.15
CA ASP A 14 -1.99 22.06 -20.98
C ASP A 14 -3.29 22.10 -20.18
N LYS A 15 -3.49 21.15 -19.25
CA LYS A 15 -4.64 21.16 -18.35
C LYS A 15 -4.61 22.36 -17.41
N LEU A 16 -3.47 22.65 -16.78
CA LEU A 16 -3.30 23.81 -15.91
C LEU A 16 -3.53 25.13 -16.67
N VAL A 17 -3.05 25.24 -17.91
CA VAL A 17 -3.23 26.44 -18.74
C VAL A 17 -4.71 26.64 -19.11
N ARG A 18 -5.42 25.56 -19.49
CA ARG A 18 -6.85 25.64 -19.83
C ARG A 18 -7.74 25.87 -18.60
N GLU A 19 -7.37 25.29 -17.47
CA GLU A 19 -8.16 25.27 -16.24
C GLU A 19 -7.26 25.57 -15.03
N PRO A 20 -6.99 26.85 -14.74
CA PRO A 20 -6.06 27.27 -13.69
C PRO A 20 -6.70 27.22 -12.30
N ASN A 21 -7.13 26.03 -11.87
CA ASN A 21 -7.57 25.78 -10.50
C ASN A 21 -6.44 25.18 -9.65
N GLU A 22 -6.59 25.29 -8.33
CA GLU A 22 -5.59 24.86 -7.34
C GLU A 22 -5.21 23.38 -7.52
N GLY A 23 -6.19 22.50 -7.73
CA GLY A 23 -5.98 21.06 -7.92
C GLY A 23 -5.25 20.69 -9.21
N ASN A 24 -5.22 21.58 -10.21
CA ASN A 24 -4.40 21.41 -11.41
C ASN A 24 -2.98 22.01 -11.25
N ALA A 25 -2.76 22.86 -10.24
CA ALA A 25 -1.48 23.53 -10.01
C ALA A 25 -0.59 22.76 -9.02
N TRP A 26 -1.15 22.27 -7.91
CA TRP A 26 -0.38 21.64 -6.84
C TRP A 26 -1.17 20.61 -6.03
N HIS A 27 -0.44 19.74 -5.34
CA HIS A 27 -0.97 18.77 -4.37
C HIS A 27 -0.13 18.77 -3.08
N ALA A 28 -0.77 18.41 -1.97
CA ALA A 28 -0.07 18.05 -0.73
C ALA A 28 0.48 16.62 -0.85
N ASP A 29 1.73 16.41 -0.43
CA ASP A 29 2.41 15.13 -0.52
C ASP A 29 3.17 14.82 0.77
N HIS A 30 3.40 13.54 1.04
CA HIS A 30 4.21 13.12 2.17
C HIS A 30 5.69 13.06 1.78
N LYS A 31 6.59 13.58 2.64
CA LYS A 31 8.05 13.45 2.47
C LYS A 31 8.47 11.99 2.59
N VAL A 32 7.97 11.31 3.62
CA VAL A 32 8.08 9.86 3.82
C VAL A 32 6.77 9.22 3.38
N ALA A 33 6.83 8.29 2.43
CA ALA A 33 5.65 7.66 1.87
C ALA A 33 4.87 6.85 2.92
N VAL A 34 3.54 6.80 2.78
CA VAL A 34 2.65 6.05 3.68
C VAL A 34 3.06 4.58 3.82
N TYR A 35 3.43 3.93 2.71
CA TYR A 35 3.82 2.51 2.72
C TYR A 35 5.15 2.22 3.43
N LEU A 36 5.92 3.27 3.76
CA LEU A 36 7.15 3.22 4.56
C LEU A 36 6.91 3.67 6.00
N GLY A 37 5.65 3.78 6.45
CA GLY A 37 5.29 4.24 7.78
C GLY A 37 5.11 5.76 7.89
N GLY A 38 5.14 6.51 6.79
CA GLY A 38 4.91 7.95 6.78
C GLY A 38 3.44 8.38 6.81
N GLY A 39 2.52 7.52 7.25
CA GLY A 39 1.08 7.78 7.26
C GLY A 39 0.61 8.76 8.34
N GLU A 40 1.51 9.19 9.22
CA GLU A 40 1.19 10.26 10.18
C GLU A 40 1.07 11.59 9.44
N CYS A 41 -0.13 12.19 9.43
CA CYS A 41 -0.43 13.50 8.85
C CYS A 41 0.14 14.67 9.67
N LYS A 42 1.34 14.51 10.23
CA LYS A 42 2.06 15.56 10.95
C LYS A 42 2.66 16.53 9.93
N VAL A 43 2.62 17.83 10.23
CA VAL A 43 3.06 18.89 9.30
C VAL A 43 4.53 18.72 8.89
N GLU A 44 5.35 18.14 9.75
CA GLU A 44 6.77 17.85 9.50
C GLU A 44 6.96 16.88 8.32
N ASN A 45 6.03 15.95 8.12
CA ASN A 45 6.06 14.99 7.02
C ASN A 45 5.34 15.50 5.76
N MET A 46 4.79 16.71 5.76
CA MET A 46 4.11 17.26 4.59
C MET A 46 5.05 18.09 3.72
N ARG A 47 4.83 18.06 2.42
CA ARG A 47 5.44 18.95 1.42
C ARG A 47 4.41 19.32 0.35
N THR A 48 4.63 20.44 -0.31
CA THR A 48 3.80 20.89 -1.45
C THR A 48 4.53 20.59 -2.75
N LEU A 49 3.88 19.88 -3.66
CA LEU A 49 4.43 19.59 -4.99
C LEU A 49 3.51 20.14 -6.07
N CYS A 50 4.06 20.56 -7.21
CA CYS A 50 3.22 20.76 -8.39
C CYS A 50 2.66 19.40 -8.87
N VAL A 51 1.57 19.42 -9.64
CA VAL A 51 0.90 18.18 -10.08
C VAL A 51 1.83 17.26 -10.89
N VAL A 52 2.77 17.82 -11.65
CA VAL A 52 3.75 17.05 -12.43
C VAL A 52 4.74 16.34 -11.51
N CYS A 53 5.36 17.05 -10.57
CA CYS A 53 6.27 16.45 -9.59
C CYS A 53 5.55 15.43 -8.70
N HIS A 54 4.31 15.70 -8.32
CA HIS A 54 3.49 14.75 -7.57
C HIS A 54 3.25 13.46 -8.36
N ALA A 55 2.96 13.56 -9.67
CA ALA A 55 2.78 12.40 -10.54
C ALA A 55 4.05 11.55 -10.65
N GLU A 56 5.23 12.17 -10.77
CA GLU A 56 6.52 11.48 -10.79
C GLU A 56 6.77 10.70 -9.48
N VAL A 57 6.56 11.37 -8.34
CA VAL A 57 6.68 10.75 -7.02
C VAL A 57 5.72 9.57 -6.86
N THR A 58 4.46 9.76 -7.25
CA THR A 58 3.44 8.69 -7.18
C THR A 58 3.82 7.50 -8.04
N ALA A 59 4.33 7.73 -9.25
CA ALA A 59 4.79 6.67 -10.14
C ALA A 59 5.96 5.89 -9.53
N ALA A 60 6.97 6.59 -9.01
CA ALA A 60 8.13 5.96 -8.36
C ALA A 60 7.72 5.16 -7.12
N GLN A 61 6.88 5.72 -6.24
CA GLN A 61 6.39 5.00 -5.06
C GLN A 61 5.55 3.78 -5.44
N THR A 62 4.80 3.84 -6.54
CA THR A 62 3.99 2.71 -7.02
C THR A 62 4.87 1.57 -7.51
N THR A 63 5.93 1.86 -8.26
CA THR A 63 6.88 0.85 -8.74
C THR A 63 7.65 0.23 -7.58
N GLU A 64 8.18 1.05 -6.66
CA GLU A 64 8.89 0.60 -5.45
C GLU A 64 8.01 -0.33 -4.59
N ARG A 65 6.77 0.08 -4.32
CA ARG A 65 5.81 -0.71 -3.53
C ARG A 65 5.47 -2.05 -4.21
N ALA A 66 5.29 -2.04 -5.52
CA ALA A 66 5.04 -3.27 -6.28
C ALA A 66 6.23 -4.23 -6.22
N LEU A 67 7.46 -3.72 -6.34
CA LEU A 67 8.68 -4.52 -6.20
C LEU A 67 8.83 -5.08 -4.79
N ALA A 68 8.64 -4.26 -3.75
CA ALA A 68 8.70 -4.70 -2.36
C ALA A 68 7.71 -5.84 -2.08
N ARG A 69 6.46 -5.71 -2.53
CA ARG A 69 5.43 -6.76 -2.44
C ARG A 69 5.85 -8.05 -3.15
N LYS A 70 6.41 -7.94 -4.36
CA LYS A 70 6.89 -9.10 -5.13
C LYS A 70 8.03 -9.84 -4.41
N LEU A 71 8.98 -9.09 -3.85
CA LEU A 71 10.10 -9.65 -3.11
C LEU A 71 9.63 -10.34 -1.82
N LEU A 72 8.76 -9.68 -1.06
CA LEU A 72 8.15 -10.27 0.15
C LEU A 72 7.43 -11.57 -0.18
N ARG A 73 6.58 -11.58 -1.21
CA ARG A 73 5.88 -12.79 -1.66
C ARG A 73 6.84 -13.92 -2.05
N LYS A 74 7.94 -13.59 -2.75
CA LYS A 74 8.96 -14.59 -3.12
C LYS A 74 9.67 -15.15 -1.88
N ALA A 75 10.01 -14.30 -0.91
CA ALA A 75 10.62 -14.70 0.35
C ALA A 75 9.69 -15.64 1.14
N MET A 76 8.42 -15.26 1.31
CA MET A 76 7.42 -16.11 2.00
C MET A 76 7.22 -17.46 1.29
N SER A 77 7.13 -17.47 -0.05
CA SER A 77 7.07 -18.71 -0.83
C SER A 77 8.31 -19.60 -0.64
N ASN A 78 9.51 -19.02 -0.54
CA ASN A 78 10.74 -19.77 -0.30
C ASN A 78 10.74 -20.38 1.11
N ILE A 79 10.30 -19.64 2.13
CA ILE A 79 10.19 -20.13 3.51
C ILE A 79 9.24 -21.34 3.55
N ARG A 80 8.04 -21.21 2.98
CA ARG A 80 7.06 -22.32 2.91
C ARG A 80 7.63 -23.55 2.20
N ARG A 81 8.39 -23.36 1.11
CA ARG A 81 9.06 -24.47 0.41
C ARG A 81 10.18 -25.11 1.24
N ASN A 82 10.92 -24.32 2.03
CA ASN A 82 12.00 -24.83 2.87
C ASN A 82 11.45 -25.62 4.08
N SER A 83 10.34 -25.17 4.68
CA SER A 83 9.64 -25.89 5.77
C SER A 83 9.05 -27.22 5.31
N LYS A 84 8.74 -27.38 4.01
CA LYS A 84 8.26 -28.65 3.41
C LYS A 84 9.39 -29.60 2.99
N ARG A 85 10.67 -29.20 3.07
CA ARG A 85 11.78 -30.14 2.80
C ARG A 85 11.86 -31.11 3.99
N PRO A 86 11.86 -32.44 3.77
CA PRO A 86 11.98 -33.38 4.86
C PRO A 86 13.32 -33.13 5.57
N ALA A 87 13.26 -32.77 6.85
CA ALA A 87 14.43 -32.77 7.71
C ALA A 87 15.04 -34.18 7.64
N LYS A 88 16.33 -34.30 7.33
CA LYS A 88 17.05 -35.56 7.53
C LYS A 88 17.10 -35.81 9.05
N ASN A 89 16.11 -36.56 9.52
CA ASN A 89 15.91 -37.31 10.77
C ASN A 89 16.67 -36.85 12.03
N THR A 90 15.94 -36.48 13.09
CA THR A 90 16.04 -37.11 14.43
C THR A 90 14.80 -36.73 15.28
N ASP A 91 14.10 -37.78 15.71
CA ASP A 91 13.12 -37.95 16.80
C ASP A 91 12.04 -36.90 17.17
N LYS A 92 10.78 -37.38 17.10
CA LYS A 92 9.52 -37.02 17.80
C LYS A 92 9.12 -35.55 18.01
N GLY A 93 8.23 -35.11 17.12
CA GLY A 93 6.84 -34.82 17.49
C GLY A 93 6.42 -33.36 17.69
N ILE A 94 5.83 -32.75 16.66
CA ILE A 94 4.81 -31.68 16.78
C ILE A 94 3.80 -31.89 15.63
N PRO A 95 2.48 -31.94 15.87
CA PRO A 95 1.49 -32.15 14.81
C PRO A 95 1.42 -30.94 13.88
N ALA A 96 1.25 -31.23 12.59
CA ALA A 96 1.15 -30.25 11.52
C ALA A 96 -0.07 -29.36 11.71
N ILE A 97 0.17 -28.04 11.71
CA ILE A 97 -0.88 -27.02 11.69
C ILE A 97 -1.41 -26.96 10.26
N GLU A 98 -2.71 -27.19 10.08
CA GLU A 98 -3.39 -27.10 8.78
C GLU A 98 -3.43 -25.63 8.33
N GLU A 99 -2.69 -25.32 7.26
CA GLU A 99 -2.66 -23.99 6.63
C GLU A 99 -3.93 -23.79 5.81
N THR A 100 -4.88 -22.98 6.30
CA THR A 100 -6.06 -22.57 5.52
C THR A 100 -5.66 -21.58 4.42
N PRO A 101 -6.18 -21.73 3.18
CA PRO A 101 -5.76 -20.95 2.02
C PRO A 101 -6.64 -19.72 1.81
N GLU A 102 -6.45 -18.66 2.59
CA GLU A 102 -7.13 -17.40 2.32
C GLU A 102 -6.29 -16.20 2.80
N ASP A 103 -5.47 -15.73 1.85
CA ASP A 103 -4.94 -14.39 1.60
C ASP A 103 -5.16 -13.22 2.61
N ASP A 104 -4.93 -13.41 3.91
CA ASP A 104 -4.98 -12.32 4.92
C ASP A 104 -3.79 -12.30 5.93
N GLU A 105 -2.67 -12.96 5.65
CA GLU A 105 -1.51 -13.05 6.57
C GLU A 105 -0.65 -11.77 6.71
N LEU A 106 -1.17 -10.60 6.33
CA LEU A 106 -0.56 -9.30 6.69
C LEU A 106 -1.53 -8.38 7.45
N LEU A 107 -2.73 -8.85 7.80
CA LEU A 107 -3.55 -8.19 8.81
C LEU A 107 -3.07 -8.65 10.19
N VAL A 108 -2.34 -7.78 10.88
CA VAL A 108 -2.19 -7.91 12.32
C VAL A 108 -3.51 -7.49 12.96
N ASN A 109 -4.09 -8.36 13.80
CA ASN A 109 -5.32 -8.02 14.50
C ASN A 109 -4.98 -6.97 15.56
N VAL A 110 -5.43 -5.72 15.34
CA VAL A 110 -5.23 -4.62 16.29
C VAL A 110 -6.55 -4.40 17.04
N PRO A 111 -6.63 -4.70 18.35
CA PRO A 111 -7.87 -4.52 19.11
C PRO A 111 -8.41 -3.09 19.00
N GLY A 112 -9.68 -2.94 18.62
CA GLY A 112 -10.34 -1.64 18.45
C GLY A 112 -10.10 -0.95 17.10
N SER A 113 -9.41 -1.60 16.15
CA SER A 113 -9.26 -1.10 14.78
C SER A 113 -10.51 -1.39 13.95
N VAL A 114 -11.09 -0.35 13.34
CA VAL A 114 -12.20 -0.43 12.37
C VAL A 114 -11.85 -1.32 11.17
N TYR A 115 -10.55 -1.45 10.85
CA TYR A 115 -10.05 -2.27 9.74
C TYR A 115 -9.82 -3.74 10.11
N SER A 116 -10.05 -4.12 11.38
CA SER A 116 -9.91 -5.51 11.87
C SER A 116 -11.25 -6.10 12.31
N GLU A 117 -12.37 -5.43 12.01
CA GLU A 117 -13.70 -5.94 12.32
C GLU A 117 -14.08 -7.08 11.35
N PRO A 118 -14.61 -8.22 11.84
CA PRO A 118 -15.11 -9.27 10.96
C PRO A 118 -16.30 -8.74 10.15
N LYS A 119 -16.28 -8.98 8.82
CA LYS A 119 -17.42 -8.65 7.96
C LYS A 119 -18.63 -9.45 8.45
N GLN A 120 -19.66 -8.76 8.93
CA GLN A 120 -20.94 -9.37 9.21
C GLN A 120 -21.58 -9.74 7.87
N ASP A 121 -21.90 -11.02 7.68
CA ASP A 121 -22.68 -11.48 6.54
C ASP A 121 -24.10 -10.91 6.68
N ASP A 122 -24.39 -9.83 5.95
CA ASP A 122 -25.74 -9.28 5.81
C ASP A 122 -26.57 -10.19 4.90
N SER A 123 -27.04 -11.32 5.44
CA SER A 123 -28.16 -12.06 4.86
C SER A 123 -29.41 -11.24 5.09
N GLY A 124 -29.83 -10.52 4.05
CA GLY A 124 -30.86 -9.52 4.11
C GLY A 124 -32.19 -9.96 4.73
N GLN A 125 -32.77 -9.07 5.51
CA GLN A 125 -34.20 -8.97 5.71
C GLN A 125 -34.65 -7.57 5.32
N LYS A 126 -35.39 -7.49 4.22
CA LYS A 126 -36.16 -6.30 3.85
C LYS A 126 -37.34 -6.20 4.81
N GLU A 127 -37.34 -5.19 5.67
CA GLU A 127 -38.54 -4.74 6.37
C GLU A 127 -39.43 -3.94 5.39
N PRO A 128 -40.72 -4.24 5.26
CA PRO A 128 -41.63 -3.52 4.39
C PRO A 128 -42.25 -2.30 5.09
N THR A 129 -42.15 -1.15 4.41
CA THR A 129 -42.95 0.10 4.47
C THR A 129 -43.29 0.71 5.82
#